data_AF-A0A381TKP9-F1
#
_entry.id   AF-A0A381TKP9-F1
#
_cell.length_a   1.000
_cell.length_b   1.000
_cell.length_c   1.000
_cell.angle_alpha   90.00
_cell.angle_beta   90.00
_cell.angle_gamma   90.00
#
_symmetry.space_group_name_H-M   'P 1'
#
loop_
_entity.id
_entity.type
_entity.pdbx_description
1 polymer ?
#
loop_
_entity_poly.entity_id
_entity_poly.type
_entity_poly.pdbx_seq_one_letter_code
_entity_poly.pdbx_strand_id
1 'polypeptide(L)'
;MAKATGTIEILDPTAEDVPEELGLSDSLPDLRGKVVGLLENRKYHADAFLVELKEILLKDYGAAKVVYATKFTYSAPCSDETIQSLSDDCDVVIHAIAD
;
A
#
# COMPACT_ATOMS: atom_id res chain seq x y z
N MET A 1 11.39 -47.94 24.54
CA MET A 1 11.02 -46.51 24.41
C MET A 1 10.36 -46.35 23.06
N ALA A 2 9.03 -46.20 23.00
CA ALA A 2 8.29 -46.08 21.75
C ALA A 2 8.49 -44.68 21.16
N LYS A 3 8.93 -44.60 19.90
CA LYS A 3 9.21 -43.35 19.19
C LYS A 3 7.87 -42.81 18.70
N ALA A 4 7.41 -41.68 19.25
CA ALA A 4 6.19 -41.02 18.79
C ALA A 4 6.45 -40.48 17.37
N THR A 5 5.79 -41.07 16.37
CA THR A 5 5.75 -40.54 15.00
C THR A 5 4.65 -39.50 14.95
N GLY A 6 5.01 -38.23 15.13
CA GLY A 6 4.10 -37.12 14.84
C GLY A 6 3.94 -36.93 13.34
N THR A 7 2.73 -36.62 12.88
CA THR A 7 2.47 -36.23 11.49
C THR A 7 3.06 -34.84 11.25
N ILE A 8 3.81 -34.68 10.16
CA ILE A 8 4.28 -33.38 9.67
C ILE A 8 3.42 -33.01 8.48
N GLU A 9 2.81 -31.83 8.53
CA GLU A 9 2.15 -31.21 7.39
C GLU A 9 3.13 -30.19 6.78
N ILE A 10 3.38 -30.32 5.48
CA ILE A 10 4.20 -29.38 4.70
C ILE A 10 3.25 -28.64 3.78
N LEU A 11 3.18 -27.33 3.94
CA LEU A 11 2.36 -26.46 3.11
C LEU A 11 3.20 -25.93 1.94
N ASP A 12 2.57 -25.82 0.77
CA ASP A 12 3.11 -25.08 -0.36
C ASP A 12 2.72 -23.60 -0.19
N PRO A 13 3.67 -22.67 -0.02
CA PRO A 13 3.39 -21.25 0.14
C PRO A 13 3.09 -20.53 -1.19
N THR A 14 3.05 -21.26 -2.31
CA THR A 14 2.76 -20.70 -3.62
C THR A 14 1.30 -20.25 -3.70
N ALA A 15 1.05 -19.09 -4.29
CA ALA A 15 -0.31 -18.64 -4.54
C ALA A 15 -1.02 -19.64 -5.47
N GLU A 16 -2.16 -20.18 -5.03
CA GLU A 16 -2.97 -21.12 -5.82
C GLU A 16 -3.85 -20.39 -6.85
N ASP A 17 -4.05 -19.09 -6.67
CA ASP A 17 -4.88 -18.26 -7.54
C ASP A 17 -4.20 -17.97 -8.88
N VAL A 18 -4.96 -18.08 -9.97
CA VAL A 18 -4.52 -17.61 -11.29
C VAL A 18 -4.62 -16.09 -11.31
N PRO A 19 -3.52 -15.35 -11.56
CA PRO A 19 -3.57 -13.89 -11.60
C PRO A 19 -4.55 -13.41 -12.67
N GLU A 20 -5.44 -12.49 -12.29
CA GLU A 20 -6.21 -11.73 -13.26
C GLU A 20 -5.32 -10.66 -13.88
N GLU A 21 -5.23 -10.62 -15.21
CA GLU A 21 -4.57 -9.52 -15.91
C GLU A 21 -5.48 -8.28 -15.88
N LEU A 22 -5.20 -7.37 -14.95
CA LEU A 22 -5.81 -6.05 -14.93
C LEU A 22 -5.07 -5.10 -15.87
N GLY A 23 -5.81 -4.29 -16.62
CA GLY A 23 -5.24 -3.22 -17.42
C GLY A 23 -4.56 -2.15 -16.56
N LEU A 24 -3.56 -1.47 -17.12
CA LEU A 24 -2.97 -0.31 -16.48
C LEU A 24 -4.00 0.83 -16.39
N SER A 25 -3.92 1.62 -15.32
CA SER A 25 -4.66 2.87 -15.21
C SER A 25 -4.23 3.85 -16.30
N ASP A 26 -5.08 4.84 -16.57
CA ASP A 26 -4.74 5.94 -17.47
C ASP A 26 -3.45 6.66 -17.04
N SER A 27 -2.75 7.22 -18.03
CA SER A 27 -1.51 7.95 -17.78
C SER A 27 -1.79 9.26 -17.02
N LEU A 28 -1.07 9.46 -15.92
CA LEU A 28 -1.06 10.70 -15.16
C LEU A 28 0.23 11.48 -15.49
N PRO A 29 0.17 12.55 -16.30
CA PRO A 29 1.37 13.22 -16.80
C PRO A 29 2.11 14.00 -15.71
N ASP A 30 1.38 14.53 -14.72
CA ASP A 30 1.94 15.24 -13.58
C ASP A 30 0.95 15.30 -12.40
N LEU A 31 1.43 15.79 -11.25
CA LEU A 31 0.67 15.86 -9.99
C LEU A 31 0.02 17.22 -9.74
N ARG A 32 0.13 18.19 -10.66
CA ARG A 32 -0.31 19.57 -10.40
C ARG A 32 -1.83 19.63 -10.27
N GLY A 33 -2.30 20.16 -9.15
CA GLY A 33 -3.72 20.23 -8.84
C GLY A 33 -4.36 18.90 -8.46
N LYS A 34 -3.58 17.82 -8.33
CA LYS A 34 -4.07 16.46 -8.03
C LYS A 34 -4.12 16.18 -6.53
N VAL A 35 -5.05 15.30 -6.14
CA VAL A 35 -5.10 14.73 -4.80
C VAL A 35 -4.32 13.42 -4.78
N VAL A 36 -3.25 13.37 -3.99
CA VAL A 36 -2.35 12.22 -3.88
C VAL A 36 -2.62 11.46 -2.58
N GLY A 37 -2.95 10.18 -2.68
CA GLY A 37 -3.03 9.27 -1.54
C GLY A 37 -1.67 8.69 -1.17
N LEU A 38 -1.33 8.66 0.11
CA LEU A 38 -0.20 7.92 0.65
C LEU A 38 -0.75 6.80 1.54
N LEU A 39 -0.56 5.54 1.13
CA LEU A 39 -0.93 4.37 1.93
C LEU A 39 0.29 3.79 2.63
N GLU A 40 0.47 4.14 3.89
CA GLU A 40 1.59 3.73 4.74
C GLU A 40 1.43 2.30 5.28
N ASN A 41 2.50 1.50 5.14
CA ASN A 41 2.50 0.07 5.46
C ASN A 41 3.03 -0.29 6.86
N ARG A 42 3.03 0.63 7.86
CA ARG A 42 3.42 0.37 9.27
C ARG A 42 4.86 -0.11 9.48
N LYS A 43 5.74 0.04 8.49
CA LYS A 43 7.17 -0.29 8.65
C LYS A 43 7.87 0.77 9.48
N TYR A 44 8.83 0.34 10.28
CA TYR A 44 9.53 1.19 11.24
C TYR A 44 10.19 2.37 10.52
N HIS A 45 10.03 3.58 11.07
CA HIS A 45 10.56 4.84 10.53
C HIS A 45 10.02 5.32 9.17
N ALA A 46 8.99 4.67 8.61
CA ALA A 46 8.36 5.16 7.39
C ALA A 46 7.64 6.51 7.60
N ASP A 47 7.15 6.76 8.81
CA ASP A 47 6.41 7.97 9.18
C ASP A 47 7.21 9.26 8.94
N ALA A 48 8.45 9.34 9.43
CA ALA A 48 9.29 10.53 9.26
C ALA A 48 9.58 10.81 7.79
N PHE A 49 9.88 9.77 7.01
CA PHE A 49 10.11 9.90 5.57
C PHE A 49 8.85 10.38 4.83
N LEU A 50 7.69 9.82 5.17
CA LEU A 50 6.45 10.13 4.46
C LEU A 50 5.90 11.52 4.81
N VAL A 51 6.23 12.06 5.98
CA VAL A 51 5.98 13.48 6.31
C VAL A 51 6.78 14.39 5.37
N GLU A 52 8.07 14.13 5.18
CA GLU A 52 8.89 14.92 4.25
C GLU A 52 8.44 14.76 2.80
N LEU A 53 8.10 13.53 2.39
CA LEU A 53 7.58 13.26 1.05
C LEU A 53 6.28 14.05 0.80
N LYS A 54 5.36 14.07 1.75
CA LYS A 54 4.13 14.86 1.65
C LYS A 54 4.43 16.34 1.39
N GLU A 55 5.40 16.92 2.10
CA GLU A 55 5.76 18.33 1.93
C GLU A 55 6.35 18.59 0.53
N ILE A 56 7.18 17.68 0.03
CA ILE A 56 7.75 17.77 -1.33
C ILE A 56 6.66 17.67 -2.39
N LEU A 57 5.70 16.74 -2.24
CA LEU A 57 4.59 16.58 -3.18
C LEU A 57 3.74 17.84 -3.30
N LEU A 58 3.49 18.51 -2.18
CA LEU A 58 2.72 19.76 -2.14
C LEU A 58 3.52 20.95 -2.70
N LYS A 59 4.77 21.13 -2.24
CA LYS A 59 5.56 22.33 -2.55
C LYS A 59 6.22 22.29 -3.91
N ASP A 60 6.79 21.14 -4.27
CA ASP A 60 7.69 21.05 -5.43
C ASP A 60 6.99 20.45 -6.65
N TYR A 61 6.01 19.55 -6.43
CA TYR A 61 5.26 18.89 -7.50
C TYR A 61 3.85 19.45 -7.72
N GLY A 62 3.40 20.38 -6.87
CA GLY A 62 2.15 21.11 -7.05
C GLY A 62 0.89 20.30 -6.79
N ALA A 63 0.97 19.20 -6.04
CA ALA A 63 -0.23 18.48 -5.58
C ALA A 63 -1.17 19.42 -4.83
N ALA A 64 -2.47 19.34 -5.10
CA ALA A 64 -3.47 20.15 -4.42
C ALA A 64 -3.66 19.71 -2.97
N LYS A 65 -3.57 18.40 -2.72
CA LYS A 65 -3.79 17.79 -1.41
C LYS A 65 -3.06 16.45 -1.35
N VAL A 66 -2.62 16.10 -0.14
CA VAL A 66 -2.16 14.75 0.19
C VAL A 66 -3.09 14.14 1.23
N VAL A 67 -3.66 12.96 0.92
CA VAL A 67 -4.46 12.14 1.84
C VAL A 67 -3.55 11.06 2.41
N TYR A 68 -3.41 11.02 3.73
CA TYR A 68 -2.57 10.04 4.41
C TYR A 68 -3.44 8.95 5.03
N ALA A 69 -3.17 7.70 4.68
CA ALA A 69 -3.84 6.53 5.23
C ALA A 69 -2.80 5.52 5.71
N THR A 70 -3.14 4.77 6.76
CA THR A 70 -2.23 3.80 7.36
C THR A 70 -2.92 2.45 7.45
N LYS A 71 -2.23 1.38 7.03
CA LYS A 71 -2.73 0.02 7.21
C LYS A 71 -2.81 -0.36 8.69
N PHE A 72 -3.66 -1.33 9.00
CA PHE A 72 -3.76 -1.86 10.36
C PHE A 72 -2.44 -2.51 10.81
N THR A 73 -1.84 -3.35 9.94
CA THR A 73 -0.52 -3.96 10.12
C THR A 73 0.14 -4.20 8.76
N TYR A 74 1.47 -4.34 8.75
CA TYR A 74 2.28 -4.53 7.54
C TYR A 74 1.99 -5.85 6.82
N SER A 75 1.54 -6.86 7.57
CA SER A 75 1.31 -8.24 7.08
C SER A 75 -0.14 -8.56 6.70
N ALA A 76 -1.07 -7.63 6.94
CA ALA A 76 -2.47 -7.82 6.59
C ALA A 76 -2.82 -7.04 5.30
N PRO A 77 -3.85 -7.49 4.56
CA PRO A 77 -4.49 -6.67 3.54
C PRO A 77 -4.93 -5.31 4.10
N CYS A 78 -4.97 -4.29 3.25
CA CYS A 78 -5.63 -3.03 3.61
C CYS A 78 -7.13 -3.29 3.74
N SER A 79 -7.83 -2.55 4.61
CA SER A 79 -9.28 -2.70 4.71
C SER A 79 -9.96 -2.14 3.46
N ASP A 80 -11.04 -2.80 3.03
CA ASP A 80 -11.84 -2.35 1.89
C ASP A 80 -12.33 -0.91 2.07
N GLU A 81 -12.65 -0.51 3.30
CA GLU A 81 -13.03 0.87 3.64
C GLU A 81 -11.92 1.89 3.33
N THR A 82 -10.67 1.57 3.68
CA THR A 82 -9.53 2.46 3.40
C THR A 82 -9.23 2.50 1.91
N ILE A 83 -9.31 1.36 1.22
CA ILE A 83 -9.15 1.30 -0.24
C ILE A 83 -10.23 2.15 -0.92
N GLN A 84 -11.49 2.00 -0.52
CA GLN A 84 -12.61 2.72 -1.09
C GLN A 84 -12.47 4.23 -0.87
N SER A 85 -12.17 4.68 0.35
CA SER A 85 -11.94 6.11 0.61
C SER A 85 -10.78 6.67 -0.21
N LEU A 86 -9.65 5.95 -0.32
CA LEU A 86 -8.54 6.39 -1.16
C LEU A 86 -8.93 6.44 -2.65
N SER A 87 -9.71 5.48 -3.13
CA SER A 87 -10.20 5.44 -4.50
C SER A 87 -11.18 6.57 -4.82
N ASP A 88 -12.01 6.96 -3.86
CA ASP A 88 -13.02 8.01 -4.04
C ASP A 88 -12.42 9.41 -3.91
N ASP A 89 -11.43 9.56 -3.03
CA ASP A 89 -10.90 10.88 -2.65
C ASP A 89 -9.61 11.27 -3.39
N CYS A 90 -8.92 10.35 -4.07
CA CYS A 90 -7.60 10.59 -4.67
C CYS A 90 -7.59 10.39 -6.20
N ASP A 91 -6.83 11.23 -6.90
CA ASP A 91 -6.53 11.05 -8.33
C ASP A 91 -5.46 9.95 -8.54
N VAL A 92 -4.59 9.74 -7.56
CA VAL A 92 -3.50 8.75 -7.59
C VAL A 92 -3.16 8.32 -6.17
N VAL A 93 -2.77 7.06 -6.01
CA VAL A 93 -2.35 6.50 -4.71
C VAL A 93 -0.95 5.94 -4.83
N ILE A 94 -0.06 6.37 -3.93
CA ILE A 94 1.27 5.80 -3.74
C ILE A 94 1.17 4.76 -2.63
N HIS A 95 1.46 3.51 -2.95
CA HIS A 95 1.64 2.47 -1.94
C HIS A 95 2.99 2.71 -1.25
N ALA A 96 2.96 3.41 -0.13
CA ALA A 96 4.11 3.95 0.58
C ALA A 96 4.81 2.87 1.42
N ILE A 97 5.38 1.89 0.72
CA ILE A 97 6.17 0.80 1.30
C ILE A 97 7.62 1.28 1.48
N ALA A 98 8.12 1.21 2.71
CA ALA A 98 9.56 1.25 3.00
C ALA A 98 10.11 -0.19 3.04
N ASP A 99 11.42 -0.42 2.96
CA ASP A 99 12.04 -1.70 3.30
C ASP A 99 13.21 -1.51 4.26
#